data_AF-A0A382X056-F1
#
_entry.id   AF-A0A382X056-F1
#
_cell.length_a   1.000
_cell.length_b   1.000
_cell.length_c   1.000
_cell.angle_alpha   90.00
_cell.angle_beta   90.00
_cell.angle_gamma   90.00
#
_symmetry.space_group_name_H-M   'P 1'
#
loop_
_entity.id
_entity.type
_entity.pdbx_description
1 polymer ?
#
loop_
_entity_poly.entity_id
_entity_poly.type
_entity_poly.pdbx_seq_one_letter_code
_entity_poly.pdbx_strand_id
1 'polypeptide(L)' 'MNILINTTELKKSLHDIIGVVGKDLSMPILSHVLIEKNNKKIDITATNL' A
#
# COMPACT_ATOMS: atom_id res chain seq x y z
N MET A 1 0.88 -6.68 -13.66
CA MET A 1 1.54 -7.42 -12.56
C MET A 1 0.59 -8.51 -12.08
N ASN A 2 1.07 -9.73 -11.85
CA ASN A 2 0.24 -10.81 -11.28
C ASN A 2 0.83 -11.25 -9.93
N ILE A 3 0.03 -11.22 -8.87
CA ILE A 3 0.39 -11.57 -7.49
C ILE A 3 -0.69 -12.52 -6.96
N LEU A 4 -0.26 -13.65 -6.40
CA LEU A 4 -1.10 -14.48 -5.56
C LEU A 4 -0.67 -14.27 -4.11
N ILE A 5 -1.56 -13.75 -3.27
CA ILE A 5 -1.30 -13.45 -1.85
C ILE A 5 -2.45 -13.94 -0.98
N ASN A 6 -2.14 -14.32 0.25
CA ASN A 6 -3.15 -14.67 1.25
C ASN A 6 -3.96 -13.42 1.63
N THR A 7 -5.29 -13.52 1.59
CA THR A 7 -6.20 -12.40 1.88
C THR A 7 -6.05 -11.85 3.29
N THR A 8 -5.81 -12.72 4.29
CA THR A 8 -5.64 -12.30 5.69
C THR A 8 -4.35 -11.51 5.88
N GLU A 9 -3.27 -11.94 5.22
CA GLU A 9 -2.00 -11.22 5.27
C GLU A 9 -2.12 -9.86 4.58
N LEU A 10 -2.73 -9.82 3.39
CA LEU A 10 -2.99 -8.57 2.67
C LEU A 10 -3.83 -7.60 3.51
N LYS A 11 -4.91 -8.09 4.15
CA LYS A 11 -5.77 -7.27 5.01
C LYS A 11 -4.98 -6.66 6.17
N LYS A 12 -4.14 -7.46 6.83
CA LYS A 12 -3.32 -7.02 7.95
C LYS A 12 -2.33 -5.94 7.50
N SER A 13 -1.57 -6.20 6.43
CA SER A 13 -0.61 -5.22 5.90
C SER A 13 -1.27 -3.92 5.45
N LEU A 14 -2.45 -3.97 4.83
CA LEU A 14 -3.19 -2.76 4.45
C LEU A 14 -3.69 -1.99 5.68
N HIS A 15 -4.21 -2.68 6.70
CA HIS A 15 -4.68 -2.04 7.92
C HIS A 15 -3.56 -1.30 8.66
N ASP A 16 -2.33 -1.82 8.62
CA ASP A 16 -1.17 -1.21 9.28
C ASP A 16 -0.75 0.12 8.64
N ILE A 17 -1.01 0.33 7.34
CA ILE A 17 -0.54 1.51 6.60
C ILE A 17 -1.64 2.50 6.20
N ILE A 18 -2.92 2.09 6.21
CA ILE A 18 -4.02 2.90 5.65
C ILE A 18 -4.20 4.25 6.35
N GLY A 19 -3.80 4.35 7.62
CA GLY A 19 -3.86 5.59 8.40
C GLY A 19 -2.87 6.67 7.96
N VAL A 20 -1.82 6.29 7.22
CA VAL A 20 -0.76 7.18 6.74
C VAL A 20 -1.12 7.82 5.39
N VAL A 21 -2.11 7.27 4.68
CA VAL A 21 -2.55 7.76 3.36
C VAL A 21 -3.00 9.22 3.45
N GLY A 22 -2.40 10.08 2.63
CA GLY A 22 -2.72 11.49 2.55
C GLY A 22 -4.16 11.72 2.08
N LYS A 23 -4.93 12.51 2.85
CA LYS A 23 -6.32 12.87 2.52
C LYS A 23 -6.44 14.19 1.77
N ASP A 24 -5.33 14.91 1.61
CA ASP A 24 -5.29 16.16 0.86
C ASP A 24 -5.32 15.87 -0.65
N LEU A 25 -6.30 16.48 -1.33
CA LEU A 25 -6.51 16.35 -2.76
C LEU A 25 -5.52 17.18 -3.59
N SER A 26 -4.73 18.04 -2.95
CA SER A 26 -3.66 18.79 -3.61
C SER A 26 -2.61 17.86 -4.24
N MET A 27 -2.39 16.69 -3.64
CA MET A 27 -1.52 15.63 -4.17
C MET A 27 -2.23 14.27 -4.16
N PRO A 28 -3.06 13.97 -5.19
CA PRO A 28 -3.88 12.75 -5.25
C PRO A 28 -3.10 11.44 -5.16
N ILE A 29 -1.81 11.46 -5.52
CA ILE A 29 -0.94 10.28 -5.42
C ILE A 29 -0.78 9.80 -3.97
N LEU A 30 -0.83 10.71 -3.00
CA LEU A 30 -0.71 10.39 -1.57
C LEU A 30 -1.96 9.68 -1.04
N SER A 31 -3.08 9.75 -1.75
CA SER A 31 -4.31 9.03 -1.43
C SER A 31 -4.29 7.55 -1.88
N HIS A 32 -3.19 7.10 -2.47
CA HIS A 32 -3.02 5.73 -2.98
C HIS A 32 -1.97 4.97 -2.17
N VAL A 33 -1.93 3.65 -2.41
CA VAL A 33 -0.94 2.74 -1.84
C VAL A 33 -0.02 2.26 -2.95
N LEU A 34 1.29 2.34 -2.71
CA LEU A 34 2.31 1.79 -3.59
C LEU A 34 2.46 0.28 -3.31
N ILE A 35 2.33 -0.54 -4.34
CA ILE A 35 2.57 -1.99 -4.26
C ILE A 35 3.75 -2.32 -5.19
N GLU A 36 4.87 -2.72 -4.59
CA GLU A 36 6.08 -3.08 -5.32
C GLU A 36 6.37 -4.56 -5.16
N LYS A 37 6.76 -5.21 -6.26
CA LYS A 37 7.19 -6.61 -6.25
C LYS A 37 8.70 -6.66 -6.48
N ASN A 38 9.44 -6.91 -5.42
CA ASN A 38 10.89 -7.02 -5.42
C ASN A 38 11.29 -8.48 -5.20
N ASN A 39 11.71 -9.17 -6.25
CA ASN A 39 12.06 -10.60 -6.21
C ASN A 39 10.95 -11.48 -5.57
N LYS A 40 11.18 -11.96 -4.34
CA LYS A 40 10.27 -12.79 -3.54
C LYS A 40 9.50 -12.02 -2.46
N LYS A 41 9.63 -10.69 -2.44
CA LYS A 41 8.97 -9.79 -1.48
C LYS A 41 7.95 -8.91 -2.20
N ILE A 42 6.86 -8.61 -1.51
CA ILE A 42 5.90 -7.60 -1.92
C ILE A 42 5.93 -6.53 -0.84
N ASP A 43 6.27 -5.32 -1.23
CA ASP A 43 6.28 -4.14 -0.36
C ASP A 43 4.98 -3.36 -0.61
N ILE A 44 4.30 -2.99 0.47
CA ILE A 44 3.06 -2.20 0.43
C ILE A 44 3.32 -0.94 1.26
N THR A 45 3.24 0.24 0.64
CA THR A 45 3.66 1.50 1.26
C THR A 45 2.62 2.59 1.06
N ALA A 46 2.39 3.38 2.10
CA ALA A 46 1.60 4.60 2.07
C ALA A 46 2.44 5.75 2.63
N THR A 47 2.18 6.98 2.19
CA THR A 47 2.90 8.17 2.63
C THR A 47 1.98 9.39 2.56
N ASN A 48 2.31 10.40 3.36
CA ASN A 48 1.68 11.71 3.41
C ASN A 48 2.70 12.85 3.16
N LEU A 49 3.82 12.54 2.47
CA LEU A 49 5.06 13.34 2.38
C LEU A 49 5.89 13.36 3.68
#